data_AF-A0A957F280-F1
#
_entry.id   AF-A0A957F280-F1
#
_cell.length_a   1.000
_cell.length_b   1.000
_cell.length_c   1.000
_cell.angle_alpha   90.00
_cell.angle_beta   90.00
_cell.angle_gamma   90.00
#
_symmetry.space_group_name_H-M   'P 1'
#
loop_
_entity.id
_entity.type
_entity.pdbx_description
1 polymer ?
#
loop_
_entity_poly.entity_id
_entity_poly.type
_entity_poly.pdbx_seq_one_letter_code
_entity_poly.pdbx_strand_id
1 'polypeptide(L)'
;MHRRRILLWVVILFFAWIVIRHINEIETLLQTLRTGQWSWILATLTLQLFVTLGRTFLFFVSMRLFGIHHRFRYLLALILGVNFINAMAPSGGMSGIALFIDDAKRNGKSVIKTAVSTLLATVSDFSAFCLFLLGGLIVLLRQNELQPYELITGLIMFFYAGGMVLLLLLGLKAPGWLERQLRRLQQAINHVGRWFKRPNWLADDWARTHAHEVAQSSHLMAAKPRLLLVTISIALIIHLLNLLSLYTIFLAFHLPTTASLIIAGYAMTILF
;
A
#
# COMPACT_ATOMS: atom_id res chain seq x y z
N MET A 1 7.10 20.46 -26.82
CA MET A 1 5.73 20.34 -26.27
C MET A 1 4.82 19.34 -27.02
N HIS A 2 5.00 19.11 -28.33
CA HIS A 2 4.13 18.21 -29.12
C HIS A 2 4.11 16.73 -28.69
N ARG A 3 5.25 16.13 -28.33
CA ARG A 3 5.34 14.71 -27.92
C ARG A 3 4.55 14.36 -26.65
N ARG A 4 4.46 15.27 -25.67
CA ARG A 4 3.64 15.05 -24.45
C ARG A 4 2.14 15.06 -24.74
N ARG A 5 1.67 15.89 -25.68
CA ARG A 5 0.26 15.93 -26.09
C ARG A 5 -0.13 14.67 -26.86
N ILE A 6 0.73 14.18 -27.76
CA ILE A 6 0.49 12.92 -28.50
C ILE A 6 0.40 11.73 -27.52
N LEU A 7 1.31 11.66 -26.54
CA LEU A 7 1.30 10.60 -25.54
C LEU A 7 0.04 10.66 -24.66
N LEU A 8 -0.42 11.86 -24.28
CA LEU A 8 -1.69 12.04 -23.57
C LEU A 8 -2.89 11.58 -24.42
N TRP A 9 -2.93 11.93 -25.70
CA TRP A 9 -4.00 11.49 -26.60
C TRP A 9 -4.01 9.98 -26.80
N VAL A 10 -2.85 9.35 -26.92
CA VAL A 10 -2.72 7.89 -27.01
C VAL A 10 -3.21 7.22 -25.73
N VAL A 11 -2.84 7.74 -24.55
CA VAL A 11 -3.33 7.24 -23.26
C VAL A 11 -4.84 7.42 -23.13
N ILE A 12 -5.39 8.57 -23.54
CA ILE A 12 -6.84 8.84 -23.51
C ILE A 12 -7.59 7.90 -24.46
N LEU A 13 -7.10 7.70 -25.69
CA LEU A 13 -7.70 6.78 -26.67
C LEU A 13 -7.63 5.32 -26.20
N PHE A 14 -6.50 4.92 -25.61
CA PHE A 14 -6.34 3.59 -25.05
C PHE A 14 -7.27 3.37 -23.85
N PHE A 15 -7.39 4.36 -22.97
CA PHE A 15 -8.33 4.32 -21.85
C PHE A 15 -9.78 4.26 -22.34
N ALA A 16 -10.16 5.09 -23.31
CA ALA A 16 -11.48 5.07 -23.93
C ALA A 16 -11.78 3.71 -24.59
N TRP A 17 -10.81 3.14 -25.30
CA TRP A 17 -10.93 1.81 -25.91
C TRP A 17 -11.16 0.71 -24.87
N ILE A 18 -10.43 0.72 -23.75
CA ILE A 18 -10.64 -0.20 -22.62
C ILE A 18 -12.04 -0.04 -22.04
N VAL A 19 -12.47 1.19 -21.78
CA VAL A 19 -13.81 1.47 -21.23
C VAL A 19 -14.90 0.97 -22.17
N ILE A 20 -14.78 1.21 -23.48
CA ILE A 20 -15.74 0.72 -24.47
C ILE A 20 -15.77 -0.81 -24.50
N ARG A 21 -14.61 -1.48 -24.37
CA ARG A 21 -14.53 -2.94 -24.38
C ARG A 21 -15.20 -3.57 -23.15
N HIS A 22 -15.20 -2.88 -22.01
CA HIS A 22 -15.80 -3.35 -20.76
C HIS A 22 -17.20 -2.74 -20.49
N ILE A 23 -17.83 -2.08 -21.46
CA ILE A 23 -19.21 -1.55 -21.31
C ILE A 23 -20.20 -2.66 -20.94
N ASN A 24 -20.07 -3.85 -21.54
CA ASN A 24 -20.95 -4.98 -21.22
C ASN A 24 -20.75 -5.48 -19.78
N GLU A 25 -19.54 -5.35 -19.23
CA GLU A 25 -19.27 -5.64 -17.81
C GLU A 25 -19.94 -4.61 -16.91
N ILE A 26 -19.96 -3.33 -17.30
CA ILE A 26 -20.66 -2.27 -16.56
C ILE A 26 -22.17 -2.54 -16.54
N GLU A 27 -22.75 -2.98 -17.65
CA GLU A 27 -24.17 -3.35 -17.70
C GLU A 27 -24.47 -4.55 -16.81
N THR A 28 -23.62 -5.58 -16.87
CA THR A 28 -23.72 -6.76 -15.99
C THR A 28 -23.62 -6.36 -14.52
N LEU A 29 -22.66 -5.51 -14.16
CA LEU A 29 -22.48 -4.97 -12.80
C LEU A 29 -23.71 -4.17 -12.35
N LEU A 30 -24.30 -3.35 -13.21
CA LEU A 30 -25.52 -2.60 -12.92
C LEU A 30 -26.72 -3.52 -12.71
N GLN A 31 -26.86 -4.56 -13.52
CA GLN A 31 -27.90 -5.57 -13.35
C GLN A 31 -27.71 -6.33 -12.03
N THR A 32 -26.48 -6.74 -11.70
CA THR A 32 -26.17 -7.38 -10.41
C THR A 32 -26.48 -6.42 -9.26
N LEU A 33 -26.01 -5.17 -9.28
CA LEU A 33 -26.28 -4.17 -8.24
C LEU A 33 -27.77 -3.96 -7.99
N ARG A 34 -28.62 -4.03 -9.02
CA ARG A 34 -30.08 -3.93 -8.87
C ARG A 34 -30.70 -5.11 -8.13
N THR A 35 -30.08 -6.29 -8.18
CA THR A 35 -30.54 -7.46 -7.42
C THR A 35 -30.14 -7.41 -5.94
N GLY A 36 -29.15 -6.57 -5.59
CA GLY A 36 -28.67 -6.42 -4.23
C GLY A 36 -29.55 -5.51 -3.37
N GLN A 37 -29.58 -5.77 -2.06
CA GLN A 37 -30.24 -4.89 -1.10
C GLN A 37 -29.45 -3.58 -0.94
N TRP A 38 -30.07 -2.45 -1.32
CA TRP A 38 -29.45 -1.13 -1.30
C TRP A 38 -28.97 -0.67 0.09
N SER A 39 -29.62 -1.10 1.17
CA SER A 39 -29.19 -0.80 2.55
C SER A 39 -27.78 -1.31 2.83
N TRP A 40 -27.49 -2.55 2.44
CA TRP A 40 -26.17 -3.17 2.61
C TRP A 40 -25.13 -2.64 1.63
N ILE A 41 -25.54 -2.26 0.42
CA ILE A 41 -24.65 -1.60 -0.55
C ILE A 41 -24.20 -0.23 0.00
N LEU A 42 -25.13 0.56 0.54
CA LEU A 42 -24.81 1.85 1.16
C LEU A 42 -23.96 1.69 2.43
N ALA A 43 -24.20 0.63 3.21
CA ALA A 43 -23.36 0.29 4.36
C ALA A 43 -21.93 -0.05 3.92
N THR A 44 -21.76 -0.84 2.86
CA THR A 44 -20.46 -1.18 2.26
C THR A 44 -19.71 0.08 1.81
N LEU A 45 -20.38 0.98 1.10
CA LEU A 45 -19.84 2.27 0.67
C LEU A 45 -19.36 3.12 1.86
N THR A 46 -20.14 3.13 2.93
CA THR A 46 -19.83 3.86 4.16
C THR A 46 -18.63 3.25 4.88
N LEU A 47 -18.57 1.92 4.98
CA LEU A 47 -17.41 1.21 5.53
C LEU A 47 -16.16 1.48 4.70
N GLN A 48 -16.26 1.51 3.37
CA GLN A 48 -15.13 1.81 2.49
C GLN A 48 -14.63 3.26 2.64
N LEU A 49 -15.52 4.19 2.94
CA LEU A 49 -15.14 5.55 3.33
C LEU A 49 -14.30 5.53 4.62
N PHE A 50 -14.76 4.80 5.65
CA PHE A 50 -14.02 4.66 6.90
C PHE A 50 -12.67 3.96 6.73
N VAL A 51 -12.59 2.93 5.89
CA VAL A 51 -11.33 2.27 5.50
C VAL A 51 -10.37 3.29 4.89
N THR A 52 -10.85 4.11 3.96
CA THR A 52 -10.03 5.12 3.28
C THR A 52 -9.54 6.20 4.24
N LEU A 53 -10.42 6.65 5.15
CA LEU A 53 -10.07 7.60 6.21
C LEU A 53 -9.07 6.99 7.21
N GLY A 54 -9.28 5.74 7.61
CA GLY A 54 -8.39 5.00 8.50
C GLY A 54 -7.00 4.83 7.88
N ARG A 55 -6.92 4.45 6.60
CA ARG A 55 -5.65 4.37 5.87
C ARG A 55 -4.97 5.73 5.78
N THR A 56 -5.71 6.80 5.50
CA THR A 56 -5.17 8.17 5.55
C THR A 56 -4.63 8.50 6.94
N PHE A 57 -5.33 8.12 8.00
CA PHE A 57 -4.90 8.34 9.37
C PHE A 57 -3.65 7.53 9.73
N LEU A 58 -3.53 6.28 9.27
CA LEU A 58 -2.33 5.46 9.44
C LEU A 58 -1.09 6.16 8.86
N PHE A 59 -1.18 6.62 7.61
CA PHE A 59 -0.11 7.37 6.96
C PHE A 59 0.15 8.72 7.64
N PHE A 60 -0.88 9.39 8.12
CA PHE A 60 -0.76 10.67 8.83
C PHE A 60 0.02 10.53 10.14
N VAL A 61 -0.32 9.53 10.96
CA VAL A 61 0.39 9.22 12.20
C VAL A 61 1.83 8.82 11.89
N SER A 62 2.03 7.97 10.89
CA SER A 62 3.37 7.55 10.48
C SER A 62 4.23 8.72 10.02
N MET A 63 3.72 9.63 9.19
CA MET A 63 4.46 10.80 8.71
C MET A 63 4.80 11.78 9.84
N ARG A 64 3.86 12.03 10.76
CA ARG A 64 4.08 12.89 11.92
C ARG A 64 5.21 12.40 12.83
N LEU A 65 5.41 11.08 12.93
CA LEU A 65 6.51 10.50 13.70
C LEU A 65 7.89 10.98 13.25
N PHE A 66 8.06 11.22 11.96
CA PHE A 66 9.32 11.70 11.37
C PHE A 66 9.31 13.22 11.16
N GLY A 67 8.40 13.94 11.80
CA GLY A 67 8.29 15.39 11.71
C GLY A 67 7.70 15.89 10.38
N ILE A 68 7.09 15.02 9.58
CA ILE A 68 6.44 15.40 8.33
C ILE A 68 5.00 15.83 8.62
N HIS A 69 4.76 17.12 8.48
CA HIS A 69 3.44 17.71 8.73
C HIS A 69 2.71 17.94 7.41
N HIS A 70 1.71 17.11 7.11
CA HIS A 70 0.71 17.39 6.07
C HIS A 70 -0.64 17.74 6.69
N ARG A 71 -1.48 18.47 5.97
CA ARG A 71 -2.91 18.60 6.32
C ARG A 71 -3.60 17.27 6.03
N PHE A 72 -4.49 16.81 6.91
CA PHE A 72 -5.20 15.54 6.72
C PHE A 72 -5.95 15.46 5.39
N ARG A 73 -6.64 16.54 4.99
CA ARG A 73 -7.35 16.64 3.69
C ARG A 73 -6.42 16.49 2.48
N TYR A 74 -5.20 17.02 2.59
CA TYR A 74 -4.19 16.89 1.54
C TYR A 74 -3.75 15.43 1.41
N LEU A 75 -3.48 14.79 2.56
CA LEU A 75 -3.06 13.40 2.58
C LEU A 75 -4.18 12.45 2.11
N LEU A 76 -5.44 12.77 2.40
CA LEU A 76 -6.60 12.04 1.89
C LEU A 76 -6.62 12.04 0.35
N ALA A 77 -6.47 13.22 -0.26
CA ALA A 77 -6.40 13.34 -1.72
C ALA A 77 -5.19 12.58 -2.29
N LEU A 78 -4.05 12.64 -1.61
CA LEU A 78 -2.85 11.90 -2.01
C LEU A 78 -3.06 10.38 -1.96
N ILE A 79 -3.68 9.86 -0.89
CA ILE A 79 -4.01 8.43 -0.74
C ILE A 79 -5.00 7.97 -1.81
N LEU A 80 -6.00 8.79 -2.16
CA LEU A 80 -6.90 8.48 -3.27
C LEU A 80 -6.12 8.38 -4.60
N GLY A 81 -5.17 9.28 -4.84
CA GLY A 81 -4.26 9.19 -5.98
C GLY A 81 -3.38 7.94 -5.97
N VAL A 82 -2.85 7.56 -4.79
CA VAL A 82 -2.10 6.31 -4.61
C VAL A 82 -2.95 5.09 -4.93
N ASN A 83 -4.19 5.04 -4.43
CA ASN A 83 -5.10 3.94 -4.68
C ASN A 83 -5.42 3.82 -6.18
N PHE A 84 -5.64 4.95 -6.86
CA PHE A 84 -5.85 4.97 -8.31
C PHE A 84 -4.63 4.40 -9.07
N ILE A 85 -3.42 4.84 -8.72
CA ILE A 85 -2.21 4.31 -9.36
C ILE A 85 -2.03 2.82 -9.07
N ASN A 86 -2.26 2.37 -7.83
CA ASN A 86 -2.16 0.96 -7.47
C ASN A 86 -3.20 0.11 -8.20
N ALA A 87 -4.39 0.65 -8.47
CA ALA A 87 -5.41 -0.02 -9.27
C ALA A 87 -5.00 -0.15 -10.75
N MET A 88 -4.32 0.86 -11.31
CA MET A 88 -3.83 0.81 -12.70
C MET A 88 -2.54 -0.01 -12.86
N ALA A 89 -1.69 -0.04 -11.83
CA ALA A 89 -0.39 -0.68 -11.83
C ALA A 89 -0.19 -1.45 -10.51
N PRO A 90 -0.75 -2.67 -10.42
CA PRO A 90 -0.68 -3.50 -9.21
C PRO A 90 0.75 -4.02 -9.01
N SER A 91 1.55 -3.26 -8.27
CA SER A 91 2.97 -3.56 -7.98
C SER A 91 3.22 -3.91 -6.51
N GLY A 92 2.20 -4.45 -5.83
CA GLY A 92 2.31 -4.78 -4.40
C GLY A 92 2.51 -3.56 -3.49
N GLY A 93 2.03 -2.39 -3.92
CA GLY A 93 2.10 -1.12 -3.16
C GLY A 93 3.31 -0.24 -3.49
N MET A 94 4.28 -0.71 -4.27
CA MET A 94 5.48 0.09 -4.63
C MET A 94 5.15 1.33 -5.49
N SER A 95 4.13 1.24 -6.35
CA SER A 95 3.68 2.37 -7.18
C SER A 95 3.22 3.54 -6.32
N GLY A 96 2.59 3.26 -5.18
CA GLY A 96 2.17 4.26 -4.20
C GLY A 96 3.33 4.99 -3.54
N ILE A 97 4.41 4.27 -3.22
CA ILE A 97 5.62 4.85 -2.61
C ILE A 97 6.26 5.88 -3.54
N ALA A 98 6.30 5.61 -4.84
CA ALA A 98 6.84 6.54 -5.84
C ALA A 98 6.07 7.87 -5.86
N LEU A 99 4.74 7.83 -5.73
CA LEU A 99 3.92 9.05 -5.66
C LEU A 99 4.23 9.86 -4.38
N PHE A 100 4.41 9.21 -3.23
CA PHE A 100 4.82 9.88 -1.99
C PHE A 100 6.20 10.53 -2.11
N ILE A 101 7.14 9.87 -2.79
CA ILE A 101 8.48 10.40 -3.03
C ILE A 101 8.44 11.61 -3.98
N ASP A 102 7.66 11.54 -5.07
CA ASP A 102 7.48 12.67 -6.00
C ASP A 102 6.80 13.86 -5.29
N ASP A 103 5.78 13.59 -4.46
CA ASP A 103 5.13 14.59 -3.62
C ASP A 103 6.10 15.29 -2.67
N ALA A 104 6.94 14.50 -1.98
CA ALA A 104 7.94 15.03 -1.06
C ALA A 104 8.93 15.95 -1.79
N LYS A 105 9.40 15.53 -2.98
CA LYS A 105 10.34 16.31 -3.79
C LYS A 105 9.73 17.63 -4.26
N ARG A 106 8.46 17.62 -4.72
CA ARG A 106 7.75 18.83 -5.18
C ARG A 106 7.49 19.82 -4.05
N ASN A 107 7.22 19.32 -2.85
CA ASN A 107 6.90 20.15 -1.68
C ASN A 107 8.13 20.49 -0.82
N GLY A 108 9.36 20.22 -1.29
CA GLY A 108 10.59 20.52 -0.57
C GLY A 108 10.75 19.77 0.76
N LYS A 109 10.10 18.61 0.91
CA LYS A 109 10.17 17.77 2.12
C LYS A 109 11.26 16.71 1.99
N SER A 110 11.76 16.22 3.12
CA SER A 110 12.76 15.15 3.14
C SER A 110 12.20 13.88 2.50
N VAL A 111 12.79 13.50 1.37
CA VAL A 111 12.44 12.29 0.61
C VAL A 111 12.62 11.04 1.47
N ILE A 112 13.64 11.02 2.32
CA ILE A 112 13.97 9.85 3.14
C ILE A 112 13.02 9.71 4.32
N LYS A 113 12.72 10.81 5.02
CA LYS A 113 11.69 10.77 6.08
C LYS A 113 10.35 10.33 5.50
N THR A 114 10.02 10.74 4.28
CA THR A 114 8.80 10.30 3.59
C THR A 114 8.85 8.81 3.23
N ALA A 115 9.98 8.33 2.70
CA ALA A 115 10.16 6.91 2.38
C ALA A 115 10.08 6.02 3.62
N VAL A 116 10.77 6.39 4.71
CA VAL A 116 10.78 5.62 5.97
C VAL A 116 9.40 5.63 6.64
N SER A 117 8.71 6.78 6.69
CA SER A 117 7.33 6.85 7.22
C SER A 117 6.34 6.05 6.37
N THR A 118 6.48 6.09 5.05
CA THR A 118 5.66 5.28 4.14
C THR A 118 5.93 3.79 4.33
N LEU A 119 7.21 3.40 4.47
CA LEU A 119 7.60 2.03 4.76
C LEU A 119 7.03 1.54 6.10
N LEU A 120 7.09 2.37 7.16
CA LEU A 120 6.48 2.04 8.45
C LEU A 120 4.98 1.78 8.31
N ALA A 121 4.24 2.68 7.65
CA ALA A 121 2.80 2.49 7.45
C ALA A 121 2.49 1.20 6.67
N THR A 122 3.28 0.92 5.64
CA THR A 122 3.15 -0.27 4.78
C THR A 122 3.46 -1.56 5.53
N VAL A 123 4.53 -1.56 6.33
CA VAL A 123 4.90 -2.69 7.20
C VAL A 123 3.78 -2.95 8.21
N SER A 124 3.23 -1.90 8.82
CA SER A 124 2.14 -2.04 9.78
C SER A 124 0.85 -2.60 9.14
N ASP A 125 0.50 -2.15 7.93
CA ASP A 125 -0.62 -2.68 7.14
C ASP A 125 -0.41 -4.18 6.85
N PHE A 126 0.71 -4.55 6.24
CA PHE A 126 0.96 -5.96 5.90
C PHE A 126 1.16 -6.87 7.11
N SER A 127 1.74 -6.37 8.21
CA SER A 127 1.86 -7.14 9.45
C SER A 127 0.49 -7.41 10.08
N ALA A 128 -0.41 -6.42 10.07
CA ALA A 128 -1.77 -6.60 10.52
C ALA A 128 -2.53 -7.57 9.62
N PHE A 129 -2.39 -7.44 8.30
CA PHE A 129 -2.97 -8.36 7.32
C PHE A 129 -2.52 -9.81 7.54
N CYS A 130 -1.24 -10.05 7.83
CA CYS A 130 -0.70 -11.38 8.10
C CYS A 130 -1.44 -12.13 9.22
N LEU A 131 -1.98 -11.40 10.21
CA LEU A 131 -2.78 -12.02 11.29
C LEU A 131 -4.13 -12.53 10.77
N PHE A 132 -4.78 -11.77 9.88
CA PHE A 132 -6.02 -12.20 9.23
C PHE A 132 -5.77 -13.33 8.23
N LEU A 133 -4.69 -13.25 7.45
CA LEU A 133 -4.26 -14.31 6.53
C LEU A 133 -4.00 -15.62 7.27
N LEU A 134 -3.28 -15.58 8.39
CA LEU A 134 -3.04 -16.74 9.23
C LEU A 134 -4.36 -17.35 9.73
N GLY A 135 -5.30 -16.52 10.16
CA GLY A 135 -6.65 -16.96 10.53
C GLY A 135 -7.38 -17.63 9.37
N GLY A 136 -7.34 -17.04 8.17
CA GLY A 136 -7.95 -17.59 6.96
C GLY A 136 -7.39 -18.95 6.57
N LEU A 137 -6.06 -19.08 6.56
CA LEU A 137 -5.38 -20.34 6.24
C LEU A 137 -5.68 -21.44 7.26
N ILE A 138 -5.70 -21.12 8.57
CA ILE A 138 -6.07 -22.09 9.62
C ILE A 138 -7.50 -22.60 9.39
N VAL A 139 -8.41 -21.72 9.01
CA VAL A 139 -9.80 -22.08 8.78
C VAL A 139 -9.96 -22.95 7.53
N LEU A 140 -9.30 -22.58 6.42
CA LEU A 140 -9.27 -23.39 5.20
C LEU A 140 -8.67 -24.79 5.46
N LEU A 141 -7.59 -24.84 6.25
CA LEU A 141 -6.96 -26.09 6.66
C LEU A 141 -7.92 -26.97 7.46
N ARG A 142 -8.68 -26.40 8.40
CA ARG A 142 -9.67 -27.15 9.19
C ARG A 142 -10.83 -27.68 8.35
N GLN A 143 -11.15 -27.01 7.25
CA GLN A 143 -12.24 -27.41 6.35
C GLN A 143 -11.77 -28.42 5.29
N ASN A 144 -10.47 -28.74 5.23
CA ASN A 144 -9.85 -29.50 4.14
C ASN A 144 -10.08 -28.88 2.74
N GLU A 145 -10.38 -27.58 2.70
CA GLU A 145 -10.59 -26.80 1.48
C GLU A 145 -9.32 -26.02 1.10
N LEU A 146 -8.23 -26.18 1.85
CA LEU A 146 -6.98 -25.48 1.59
C LEU A 146 -6.38 -25.94 0.26
N GLN A 147 -6.37 -25.05 -0.72
CA GLN A 147 -5.81 -25.34 -2.04
C GLN A 147 -4.31 -25.01 -2.06
N PRO A 148 -3.49 -25.74 -2.85
CA PRO A 148 -2.04 -25.55 -2.86
C PRO A 148 -1.61 -24.12 -3.22
N TYR A 149 -2.35 -23.46 -4.10
CA TYR A 149 -2.03 -22.08 -4.49
C TYR A 149 -2.28 -21.09 -3.36
N GLU A 150 -3.30 -21.30 -2.52
CA GLU A 150 -3.59 -20.45 -1.34
C GLU A 150 -2.44 -20.53 -0.32
N LEU A 151 -1.90 -21.74 -0.11
CA LEU A 151 -0.74 -21.94 0.74
C LEU A 151 0.50 -21.25 0.17
N ILE A 152 0.76 -21.38 -1.14
CA ILE A 152 1.93 -20.78 -1.80
C ILE A 152 1.85 -19.25 -1.76
N THR A 153 0.72 -18.64 -2.14
CA THR A 153 0.57 -17.18 -2.08
C THR A 153 0.60 -16.67 -0.65
N GLY A 154 -0.01 -17.40 0.30
CA GLY A 154 0.10 -17.09 1.71
C GLY A 154 1.56 -17.06 2.20
N LEU A 155 2.36 -18.08 1.85
CA LEU A 155 3.79 -18.14 2.18
C LEU A 155 4.57 -16.99 1.54
N ILE A 156 4.36 -16.71 0.25
CA ILE A 156 4.98 -15.56 -0.44
C ILE A 156 4.67 -14.26 0.31
N MET A 157 3.43 -14.10 0.77
CA MET A 157 3.02 -12.93 1.51
C MET A 157 3.70 -12.81 2.88
N PHE A 158 3.83 -13.91 3.63
CA PHE A 158 4.59 -13.93 4.88
C PHE A 158 6.07 -13.60 4.66
N PHE A 159 6.69 -14.12 3.60
CA PHE A 159 8.06 -13.77 3.23
C PHE A 159 8.21 -12.30 2.85
N TYR A 160 7.26 -11.75 2.09
CA TYR A 160 7.25 -10.35 1.70
C TYR A 160 7.11 -9.42 2.92
N ALA A 161 6.11 -9.67 3.77
CA ALA A 161 5.91 -8.89 5.00
C ALA A 161 7.10 -9.04 5.96
N GLY A 162 7.61 -10.26 6.15
CA GLY A 162 8.80 -10.54 6.96
C GLY A 162 10.06 -9.83 6.43
N GLY A 163 10.24 -9.79 5.11
CA GLY A 163 11.30 -9.05 4.45
C GLY A 163 11.20 -7.53 4.71
N MET A 164 10.00 -6.97 4.64
CA MET A 164 9.76 -5.56 4.95
C MET A 164 10.01 -5.24 6.43
N VAL A 165 9.58 -6.10 7.35
CA VAL A 165 9.88 -5.98 8.79
C VAL A 165 11.39 -6.05 9.02
N LEU A 166 12.08 -6.99 8.39
CA LEU A 166 13.54 -7.11 8.49
C LEU A 166 14.24 -5.86 7.97
N LEU A 167 13.83 -5.34 6.82
CA LEU A 167 14.36 -4.08 6.25
C LEU A 167 14.15 -2.91 7.21
N LEU A 168 12.97 -2.81 7.83
CA LEU A 168 12.68 -1.79 8.83
C LEU A 168 13.58 -1.94 10.06
N LEU A 169 13.72 -3.16 10.60
CA LEU A 169 14.57 -3.46 11.76
C LEU A 169 16.06 -3.22 11.48
N LEU A 170 16.54 -3.54 10.28
CA LEU A 170 17.91 -3.25 9.85
C LEU A 170 18.14 -1.74 9.74
N GLY A 171 17.17 -1.00 9.21
CA GLY A 171 17.18 0.47 9.23
C GLY A 171 17.31 1.02 10.66
N LEU A 172 16.57 0.44 11.60
CA LEU A 172 16.57 0.85 13.00
C LEU A 172 17.87 0.55 13.75
N LYS A 173 18.37 -0.68 13.62
CA LYS A 173 19.49 -1.18 14.43
C LYS A 173 20.86 -0.89 13.82
N ALA A 174 20.95 -0.68 12.51
CA ALA A 174 22.20 -0.51 11.80
C ALA A 174 22.14 0.63 10.78
N PRO A 175 22.04 1.91 11.23
CA PRO A 175 21.95 3.06 10.33
C PRO A 175 23.14 3.13 9.35
N GLY A 176 24.36 2.74 9.79
CA GLY A 176 25.55 2.66 8.93
C GLY A 176 25.58 1.47 7.94
N TRP A 177 24.70 0.47 8.08
CA TRP A 177 24.49 -0.55 7.04
C TRP A 177 23.54 -0.05 5.97
N LEU A 178 22.45 0.63 6.37
CA LEU A 178 21.51 1.24 5.43
C LEU A 178 22.21 2.29 4.56
N GLU A 179 23.08 3.12 5.15
CA GLU A 179 23.91 4.09 4.41
C GLU A 179 24.80 3.43 3.35
N ARG A 180 25.41 2.28 3.67
CA ARG A 180 26.21 1.51 2.71
C ARG A 180 25.38 0.95 1.57
N GLN A 181 24.16 0.48 1.85
CA GLN A 181 23.27 -0.03 0.81
C GLN A 181 22.68 1.08 -0.05
N LEU A 182 22.29 2.20 0.55
CA LEU A 182 21.90 3.43 -0.17
C LEU A 182 23.02 3.91 -1.10
N ARG A 183 24.27 3.86 -0.64
CA ARG A 183 25.44 4.18 -1.47
C ARG A 183 25.64 3.21 -2.63
N ARG A 184 25.44 1.90 -2.42
CA ARG A 184 25.46 0.90 -3.51
C ARG A 184 24.32 1.12 -4.51
N LEU A 185 23.13 1.46 -4.02
CA LEU A 185 21.97 1.77 -4.85
C LEU A 185 22.22 3.05 -5.67
N GLN A 186 22.78 4.09 -5.05
CA GLN A 186 23.22 5.31 -5.74
C GLN A 186 24.24 4.99 -6.84
N GLN A 187 25.23 4.15 -6.53
CA GLN A 187 26.24 3.73 -7.51
C GLN A 187 25.63 2.93 -8.66
N ALA A 188 24.68 2.03 -8.38
CA ALA A 188 23.94 1.28 -9.40
C ALA A 188 23.07 2.20 -10.27
N ILE A 189 22.34 3.13 -9.66
CA ILE A 189 21.50 4.11 -10.37
C ILE A 189 22.37 5.04 -11.24
N ASN A 190 23.49 5.55 -10.73
CA ASN A 190 24.42 6.35 -11.52
C ASN A 190 25.15 5.52 -12.58
N HIS A 191 25.32 4.21 -12.40
CA HIS A 191 25.82 3.30 -13.44
C HIS A 191 24.80 3.12 -14.58
N VAL A 192 23.53 2.90 -14.26
CA VAL A 192 22.45 2.85 -15.26
C VAL A 192 22.23 4.21 -15.92
N GLY A 193 22.32 5.31 -15.16
CA GLY A 193 22.21 6.68 -15.67
C GLY A 193 23.32 7.06 -16.65
N ARG A 194 24.54 6.51 -16.46
CA ARG A 194 25.63 6.62 -17.44
C ARG A 194 25.27 5.99 -18.78
N TRP A 195 24.53 4.88 -18.77
CA TRP A 195 24.03 4.23 -19.98
C TRP A 195 23.03 5.11 -20.75
N PHE A 196 22.25 5.91 -20.03
CA PHE A 196 21.31 6.90 -20.57
C PHE A 196 21.91 8.32 -20.77
N LYS A 197 23.26 8.46 -20.76
CA LYS A 197 23.98 9.74 -20.92
C LYS A 197 23.58 10.83 -19.91
N ARG A 198 23.11 10.46 -18.72
CA ARG A 198 22.87 11.37 -17.58
C ARG A 198 23.62 10.87 -16.34
N PRO A 199 24.92 11.19 -16.20
CA PRO A 199 25.78 10.57 -15.18
C PRO A 199 25.44 10.94 -13.73
N ASN A 200 24.71 12.04 -13.49
CA ASN A 200 24.47 12.59 -12.15
C ASN A 200 22.97 12.66 -11.81
N TRP A 201 22.28 11.51 -11.74
CA TRP A 201 20.88 11.50 -11.27
C TRP A 201 20.78 11.73 -9.75
N LEU A 202 21.81 11.33 -9.01
CA LEU A 202 21.97 11.59 -7.58
C LEU A 202 23.34 12.24 -7.37
N ALA A 203 23.38 13.38 -6.69
CA ALA A 203 24.62 14.11 -6.38
C ALA A 203 25.55 13.27 -5.50
N ASP A 204 26.86 13.42 -5.63
CA ASP A 204 27.85 12.58 -4.92
C ASP A 204 27.74 12.68 -3.40
N ASP A 205 27.31 13.83 -2.87
CA ASP A 205 27.06 14.03 -1.43
C ASP A 205 25.68 13.58 -0.95
N TRP A 206 24.79 13.11 -1.83
CA TRP A 206 23.43 12.69 -1.47
C TRP A 206 23.44 11.68 -0.31
N ALA A 207 24.25 10.63 -0.38
CA ALA A 207 24.35 9.65 0.70
C ALA A 207 24.83 10.26 2.03
N ARG A 208 25.78 11.21 2.03
CA ARG A 208 26.28 11.87 3.25
C ARG A 208 25.29 12.86 3.84
N THR A 209 24.68 13.72 3.01
CA THR A 209 23.68 14.70 3.45
C THR A 209 22.45 14.03 4.05
N HIS A 210 22.13 12.83 3.56
CA HIS A 210 20.97 12.07 3.99
C HIS A 210 21.25 11.00 5.06
N ALA A 211 22.50 10.58 5.25
CA ALA A 211 22.89 9.63 6.30
C ALA A 211 22.48 10.12 7.69
N HIS A 212 22.59 11.44 7.94
CA HIS A 212 22.16 12.03 9.21
C HIS A 212 20.63 11.96 9.39
N GLU A 213 19.85 12.16 8.32
CA GLU A 213 18.39 12.02 8.35
C GLU A 213 17.96 10.55 8.57
N VAL A 214 18.70 9.60 8.00
CA VAL A 214 18.50 8.15 8.22
C VAL A 214 18.76 7.78 9.68
N ALA A 215 19.89 8.23 10.24
CA ALA A 215 20.24 7.97 11.64
C ALA A 215 19.21 8.59 12.60
N GLN A 216 18.82 9.86 12.36
CA GLN A 216 17.80 10.55 13.16
C GLN A 216 16.43 9.84 13.10
N SER A 217 16.01 9.42 11.90
CA SER A 217 14.76 8.69 11.70
C SER A 217 14.75 7.34 12.42
N SER A 218 15.89 6.64 12.42
CA SER A 218 16.08 5.35 13.09
C SER A 218 16.02 5.49 14.62
N HIS A 219 16.66 6.52 15.17
CA HIS A 219 16.59 6.83 16.60
C HIS A 219 15.17 7.22 17.05
N LEU A 220 14.43 8.00 16.25
CA LEU A 220 13.06 8.40 16.58
C LEU A 220 12.09 7.21 16.67
N MET A 221 12.26 6.20 15.80
CA MET A 221 11.47 4.97 15.86
C MET A 221 11.91 4.06 17.02
N ALA A 222 13.22 3.86 17.23
CA ALA A 222 13.73 3.02 18.31
C ALA A 222 13.34 3.56 19.70
N ALA A 223 13.24 4.89 19.84
CA ALA A 223 12.83 5.55 21.09
C ALA A 223 11.33 5.43 21.39
N LYS A 224 10.49 4.98 20.43
CA LYS A 224 9.02 5.04 20.56
C LYS A 224 8.31 3.75 20.14
N PRO A 225 8.58 2.59 20.78
CA PRO A 225 7.93 1.31 20.45
C PRO A 225 6.40 1.33 20.60
N ARG A 226 5.87 2.15 21.53
CA ARG A 226 4.42 2.34 21.69
C ARG A 226 3.74 2.87 20.42
N LEU A 227 4.45 3.63 19.59
CA LEU A 227 3.89 4.15 18.35
C LEU A 227 3.87 3.12 17.22
N LEU A 228 4.77 2.14 17.22
CA LEU A 228 4.65 0.96 16.35
C LEU A 228 3.37 0.20 16.66
N LEU A 229 3.10 -0.05 17.95
CA LEU A 229 1.85 -0.68 18.40
C LEU A 229 0.63 0.12 17.96
N VAL A 230 0.64 1.45 18.09
CA VAL A 230 -0.46 2.30 17.60
C VAL A 230 -0.68 2.12 16.09
N THR A 231 0.37 2.14 15.27
CA THR A 231 0.21 1.95 13.82
C THR A 231 -0.32 0.56 13.46
N ILE A 232 0.10 -0.48 14.17
CA ILE A 232 -0.41 -1.85 13.99
C ILE A 232 -1.87 -1.94 14.44
N SER A 233 -2.25 -1.33 15.57
CA SER A 233 -3.64 -1.29 16.04
C SER A 233 -4.55 -0.57 15.06
N ILE A 234 -4.10 0.56 14.49
CA ILE A 234 -4.85 1.25 13.43
C ILE A 234 -5.03 0.34 12.21
N ALA A 235 -3.95 -0.32 11.77
CA ALA A 235 -4.00 -1.25 10.64
C ALA A 235 -4.95 -2.43 10.89
N LEU A 236 -4.96 -3.01 12.09
CA LEU A 236 -5.90 -4.05 12.50
C LEU A 236 -7.35 -3.59 12.38
N ILE A 237 -7.67 -2.37 12.84
CA ILE A 237 -9.01 -1.80 12.72
C ILE A 237 -9.39 -1.62 11.24
N ILE A 238 -8.46 -1.14 10.40
CA ILE A 238 -8.70 -1.00 8.95
C ILE A 238 -9.03 -2.35 8.32
N HIS A 239 -8.27 -3.41 8.63
CA HIS A 239 -8.56 -4.73 8.09
C HIS A 239 -9.86 -5.33 8.64
N LEU A 240 -10.22 -5.05 9.90
CA LEU A 240 -11.51 -5.44 10.45
C LEU A 240 -12.67 -4.74 9.72
N LEU A 241 -12.54 -3.45 9.41
CA LEU A 241 -13.52 -2.70 8.62
C LEU A 241 -13.63 -3.23 7.20
N ASN A 242 -12.51 -3.60 6.57
CA ASN A 242 -12.52 -4.25 5.24
C ASN A 242 -13.24 -5.60 5.27
N LEU A 243 -12.98 -6.41 6.30
CA LEU A 243 -13.65 -7.70 6.47
C LEU A 243 -15.16 -7.51 6.69
N LEU A 244 -15.55 -6.49 7.47
CA LEU A 244 -16.95 -6.13 7.66
C LEU A 244 -17.59 -5.62 6.36
N SER A 245 -16.84 -4.87 5.54
CA SER A 245 -17.27 -4.41 4.22
C SER A 245 -17.53 -5.59 3.27
N LEU A 246 -16.66 -6.60 3.29
CA LEU A 246 -16.87 -7.83 2.53
C LEU A 246 -18.11 -8.58 3.04
N TYR A 247 -18.28 -8.69 4.36
CA TYR A 247 -19.45 -9.32 4.95
C TYR A 247 -20.77 -8.62 4.53
N THR A 248 -20.80 -7.29 4.51
CA THR A 248 -22.00 -6.55 4.08
C THR A 248 -22.30 -6.75 2.59
N ILE A 249 -21.29 -6.98 1.74
CA ILE A 249 -21.51 -7.36 0.34
C ILE A 249 -22.21 -8.72 0.25
N PHE A 250 -21.75 -9.72 1.00
CA PHE A 250 -22.40 -11.04 0.99
C PHE A 250 -23.87 -10.95 1.45
N LEU A 251 -24.14 -10.14 2.48
CA LEU A 251 -25.51 -9.87 2.92
C LEU A 251 -26.35 -9.17 1.86
N ALA A 252 -25.78 -8.21 1.13
CA ALA A 252 -26.47 -7.48 0.07
C ALA A 252 -27.03 -8.42 -1.01
N PHE A 253 -26.29 -9.48 -1.33
CA PHE A 253 -26.63 -10.43 -2.40
C PHE A 253 -27.20 -11.76 -1.88
N HIS A 254 -27.53 -11.85 -0.59
CA HIS A 254 -28.06 -13.07 0.05
C HIS A 254 -27.17 -14.31 -0.16
N LEU A 255 -25.86 -14.09 -0.23
CA LEU A 255 -24.90 -15.18 -0.36
C LEU A 255 -24.72 -15.87 1.00
N PRO A 256 -24.50 -17.20 1.03
CA PRO A 256 -24.29 -17.92 2.28
C PRO A 256 -23.04 -17.39 3.00
N THR A 257 -23.22 -16.80 4.17
CA THR A 257 -22.14 -16.23 4.97
C THR A 257 -21.70 -17.21 6.06
N THR A 258 -20.65 -17.98 5.78
CA THR A 258 -19.88 -18.61 6.87
C THR A 258 -18.71 -17.72 7.24
N ALA A 259 -18.38 -17.63 8.53
CA ALA A 259 -17.24 -16.84 9.01
C ALA A 259 -15.93 -17.28 8.31
N SER A 260 -15.83 -18.57 7.98
CA SER A 260 -14.72 -19.13 7.22
C SER A 260 -14.59 -18.57 5.82
N LEU A 261 -15.69 -18.50 5.08
CA LEU A 261 -15.72 -18.02 3.70
C LEU A 261 -15.35 -16.53 3.63
N ILE A 262 -15.76 -15.75 4.63
CA ILE A 262 -15.44 -14.31 4.68
C ILE A 262 -13.96 -14.08 4.99
N ILE A 263 -13.40 -14.78 5.98
CA ILE A 263 -11.98 -14.62 6.34
C ILE A 263 -11.08 -15.14 5.21
N ALA A 264 -11.39 -16.31 4.66
CA ALA A 264 -10.68 -16.87 3.51
C ALA A 264 -10.82 -15.96 2.29
N GLY A 265 -12.05 -15.61 1.89
CA GLY A 265 -12.32 -14.73 0.77
C GLY A 265 -11.63 -13.37 0.89
N TYR A 266 -11.60 -12.78 2.08
CA TYR A 266 -10.88 -11.54 2.33
C TYR A 266 -9.37 -11.68 2.14
N ALA A 267 -8.76 -12.75 2.69
CA ALA A 267 -7.35 -13.03 2.49
C ALA A 267 -7.02 -13.19 1.00
N MET A 268 -7.89 -13.88 0.26
CA MET A 268 -7.75 -14.08 -1.18
C MET A 268 -7.89 -12.78 -1.97
N THR A 269 -8.82 -11.89 -1.60
CA THR A 269 -9.03 -10.60 -2.29
C THR A 269 -7.80 -9.67 -2.21
N ILE A 270 -6.92 -9.90 -1.25
CA ILE A 270 -5.68 -9.12 -1.08
C ILE A 270 -4.49 -9.82 -1.76
N LEU A 271 -4.52 -11.14 -1.91
CA LEU A 271 -3.47 -11.93 -2.55
C LEU A 271 -3.57 -11.96 -4.08
N PHE A 272 -4.77 -11.75 -4.64
CA PHE A 272 -5.10 -11.84 -6.07
C PHE A 272 -5.73 -10.55 -6.58
#